data_AF-A0A7C5LAG6-F1
#
_entry.id   AF-A0A7C5LAG6-F1
#
_cell.length_a   1.000
_cell.length_b   1.000
_cell.length_c   1.000
_cell.angle_alpha   90.00
_cell.angle_beta   90.00
_cell.angle_gamma   90.00
#
_symmetry.space_group_name_H-M   'P 1'
#
loop_
_entity.id
_entity.type
_entity.pdbx_description
1 polymer ?
#
loop_
_entity_poly.entity_id
_entity_poly.type
_entity_poly.pdbx_seq_one_letter_code
_entity_poly.pdbx_strand_id
1 'polypeptide(L)'
;LDDRQIAEIGDVRILLIPVGGHFTIDAAAAAAVIRSLEGVRIVIPMHFKTDRIPDWPIETVERFAGMMENVKRIGSASVTVAPDTIPVSREVWILKHA
;
A
#
# COMPACT_ATOMS: atom_id res chain seq x y z
N LEU A 1 -1.68 -6.39 -13.83
CA LEU A 1 -2.63 -5.52 -14.54
C LEU A 1 -2.28 -5.60 -16.01
N ASP A 2 -3.27 -5.64 -16.89
CA ASP A 2 -3.04 -5.46 -18.32
C ASP A 2 -2.95 -3.98 -18.69
N ASP A 3 -2.46 -3.68 -19.89
CA ASP A 3 -2.24 -2.30 -20.35
C ASP A 3 -3.52 -1.48 -20.40
N ARG A 4 -4.67 -2.13 -20.68
CA ARG A 4 -5.97 -1.46 -20.72
C ARG A 4 -6.40 -1.02 -19.32
N GLN A 5 -6.29 -1.90 -18.34
CA GLN A 5 -6.59 -1.58 -16.95
C GLN A 5 -5.68 -0.47 -16.41
N ILE A 6 -4.39 -0.49 -16.75
CA ILE A 6 -3.44 0.56 -16.36
C ILE A 6 -3.85 1.91 -16.97
N ALA A 7 -4.25 1.92 -18.24
CA ALA A 7 -4.72 3.13 -18.90
C ALA A 7 -6.03 3.67 -18.29
N GLU A 8 -6.97 2.78 -17.93
CA GLU A 8 -8.21 3.16 -17.26
C GLU A 8 -7.99 3.72 -15.84
N ILE A 9 -6.95 3.26 -15.13
CA ILE A 9 -6.55 3.79 -13.81
C ILE A 9 -6.00 5.22 -13.93
N GLY A 10 -5.24 5.52 -14.98
CA GLY A 10 -4.66 6.83 -15.24
C GLY A 10 -3.50 7.21 -14.30
N ASP A 11 -3.22 8.51 -14.18
CA ASP A 11 -2.11 9.03 -13.37
C ASP A 11 -2.45 9.03 -11.87
N VAL A 12 -2.12 7.94 -11.21
CA VAL A 12 -2.29 7.78 -9.76
C VAL A 12 -0.98 8.09 -9.04
N ARG A 13 -1.02 9.10 -8.17
CA ARG A 13 0.11 9.52 -7.33
C ARG A 13 0.09 8.87 -5.95
N ILE A 14 -1.10 8.54 -5.44
CA ILE A 14 -1.33 8.00 -4.10
C ILE A 14 -2.17 6.74 -4.24
N LEU A 15 -1.65 5.61 -3.79
CA LEU A 15 -2.28 4.30 -3.93
C LEU A 15 -2.59 3.71 -2.56
N LEU A 16 -3.86 3.43 -2.30
CA LEU A 16 -4.29 2.59 -1.18
C LEU A 16 -4.45 1.16 -1.70
N ILE A 17 -3.77 0.20 -1.08
CA ILE A 17 -3.71 -1.18 -1.63
C ILE A 17 -3.86 -2.23 -0.54
N PRO A 18 -4.77 -3.22 -0.69
CA PRO A 18 -4.87 -4.32 0.26
C PRO A 18 -3.68 -5.29 0.12
N VAL A 19 -3.22 -5.86 1.24
CA VAL A 19 -2.05 -6.75 1.26
C VAL A 19 -2.23 -8.02 2.11
N GLY A 20 -3.45 -8.30 2.58
CA GLY A 20 -3.74 -9.36 3.55
C GLY A 20 -3.81 -10.79 2.99
N GLY A 21 -3.85 -10.97 1.66
CA GLY A 21 -3.62 -12.26 0.98
C GLY A 21 -4.70 -13.33 1.04
N HIS A 22 -5.70 -13.22 1.92
CA HIS A 22 -6.79 -14.22 2.01
C HIS A 22 -8.04 -13.81 1.23
N PHE A 23 -8.67 -12.69 1.62
CA PHE A 23 -9.86 -12.15 0.95
C PHE A 23 -9.52 -11.15 -0.16
N THR A 24 -8.26 -10.75 -0.25
CA THR A 24 -7.73 -9.75 -1.18
C THR A 24 -6.37 -10.25 -1.69
N ILE A 25 -5.75 -9.47 -2.59
CA ILE A 25 -4.40 -9.78 -3.06
C ILE A 25 -3.38 -9.85 -1.91
N ASP A 26 -2.35 -10.67 -2.09
CA ASP A 26 -1.25 -10.81 -1.13
C ASP A 26 -0.17 -9.73 -1.33
N ALA A 27 0.83 -9.76 -0.47
CA ALA A 27 1.97 -8.85 -0.53
C ALA A 27 2.72 -8.87 -1.88
N ALA A 28 2.85 -10.05 -2.51
CA ALA A 28 3.61 -10.20 -3.74
C ALA A 28 2.84 -9.63 -4.95
N ALA A 29 1.55 -9.93 -5.03
CA ALA A 29 0.63 -9.36 -6.00
C ALA A 29 0.50 -7.85 -5.83
N ALA A 30 0.42 -7.34 -4.59
CA ALA A 30 0.41 -5.90 -4.32
C ALA A 30 1.70 -5.22 -4.79
N ALA A 31 2.87 -5.82 -4.52
CA ALA A 31 4.15 -5.31 -5.02
C ALA A 31 4.21 -5.30 -6.56
N ALA A 32 3.62 -6.29 -7.24
CA ALA A 32 3.53 -6.31 -8.70
C ALA A 32 2.63 -5.19 -9.24
N VAL A 33 1.48 -4.95 -8.61
CA VAL A 33 0.59 -3.82 -8.96
C VAL A 33 1.32 -2.48 -8.81
N ILE A 34 2.03 -2.27 -7.70
CA ILE A 34 2.80 -1.04 -7.46
C ILE A 34 3.89 -0.84 -8.52
N ARG A 35 4.56 -1.91 -8.96
CA ARG A 35 5.56 -1.85 -10.03
C ARG A 35 4.94 -1.44 -11.37
N SER A 36 3.74 -1.90 -11.70
CA SER A 36 3.05 -1.51 -12.94
C SER A 36 2.53 -0.06 -12.95
N LEU A 37 2.47 0.61 -11.79
CA LEU A 37 1.94 1.97 -11.65
C LEU A 37 3.06 2.97 -11.35
N GLU A 38 3.80 3.35 -12.39
CA GLU A 38 5.02 4.18 -12.29
C GLU A 38 4.77 5.58 -11.68
N GLY A 39 3.56 6.13 -11.83
CA GLY A 39 3.17 7.44 -11.29
C GLY A 39 3.09 7.49 -9.76
N VAL A 40 2.94 6.34 -9.09
CA VAL A 40 2.69 6.25 -7.65
C VAL A 40 3.91 6.71 -6.85
N ARG A 41 3.69 7.65 -5.94
CA ARG A 41 4.70 8.16 -5.00
C ARG A 41 4.41 7.82 -3.55
N ILE A 42 3.14 7.67 -3.18
CA ILE A 42 2.76 7.26 -1.83
C ILE A 42 1.95 5.97 -1.95
N VAL A 43 2.38 4.93 -1.25
CA VAL A 43 1.65 3.67 -1.12
C VAL A 43 1.21 3.51 0.33
N ILE A 44 -0.09 3.30 0.55
CA ILE A 44 -0.66 3.04 1.86
C ILE A 44 -1.23 1.62 1.86
N PRO A 45 -0.55 0.64 2.49
CA PRO A 45 -1.09 -0.69 2.62
C PRO A 45 -2.30 -0.70 3.56
N MET A 46 -3.31 -1.50 3.23
CA MET A 46 -4.52 -1.70 4.02
C MET A 46 -4.93 -3.17 4.06
N HIS A 47 -6.03 -3.50 4.76
CA HIS A 47 -6.59 -4.86 4.86
C HIS A 47 -5.57 -5.95 5.24
N PHE A 48 -4.76 -5.70 6.28
CA PHE A 48 -3.85 -6.67 6.87
C PHE A 48 -4.19 -6.92 8.35
N LYS A 49 -3.62 -7.98 8.94
CA LYS A 49 -3.86 -8.37 10.33
C LYS A 49 -3.42 -7.29 11.32
N THR A 50 -4.28 -7.01 12.29
CA THR A 50 -4.00 -6.10 13.42
C THR A 50 -4.24 -6.81 14.75
N ASP A 51 -3.88 -6.16 15.86
CA ASP A 51 -4.13 -6.66 17.21
C ASP A 51 -5.64 -6.78 17.55
N ARG A 52 -6.51 -6.07 16.81
CA ARG A 52 -7.97 -6.12 16.94
C ARG A 52 -8.59 -7.40 16.37
N ILE A 53 -7.91 -8.05 15.43
CA ILE A 53 -8.39 -9.23 14.71
C ILE A 53 -7.32 -10.34 14.64
N PRO A 54 -6.80 -10.80 15.79
CA PRO A 54 -5.65 -11.71 15.83
C PRO A 54 -5.93 -13.05 15.14
N ASP A 55 -7.18 -13.52 15.20
CA ASP A 55 -7.61 -14.84 14.74
C ASP A 55 -7.98 -14.88 13.25
N TRP A 56 -7.97 -13.74 12.55
CA TRP A 56 -8.32 -13.72 11.13
C TRP A 56 -7.23 -14.38 10.27
N PRO A 57 -7.59 -15.10 9.20
CA PRO A 57 -6.63 -15.83 8.36
C PRO A 57 -5.90 -14.94 7.34
N ILE A 58 -5.62 -13.67 7.69
CA ILE A 58 -4.90 -12.70 6.85
C ILE A 58 -3.47 -12.47 7.34
N GLU A 59 -2.59 -12.02 6.45
CA GLU A 59 -1.20 -11.71 6.80
C GLU A 59 -1.04 -10.36 7.51
N THR A 60 0.05 -10.22 8.28
CA THR A 60 0.46 -8.92 8.84
C THR A 60 1.07 -8.04 7.75
N VAL A 61 1.17 -6.73 7.99
CA VAL A 61 1.83 -5.79 7.05
C VAL A 61 3.32 -6.07 6.86
N GLU A 62 3.94 -6.84 7.77
CA GLU A 62 5.39 -7.03 7.79
C GLU A 62 5.92 -7.78 6.55
N ARG A 63 5.15 -8.75 6.04
CA ARG A 63 5.52 -9.43 4.79
C ARG A 63 5.58 -8.45 3.63
N PHE A 64 4.58 -7.56 3.51
CA PHE A 64 4.57 -6.52 2.50
C PHE A 64 5.71 -5.52 2.70
N ALA A 65 5.92 -5.04 3.92
CA ALA A 65 7.00 -4.10 4.24
C ALA A 65 8.38 -4.65 3.87
N GLY A 66 8.63 -5.95 4.11
CA GLY A 66 9.89 -6.61 3.74
C GLY A 66 10.15 -6.72 2.24
N MET A 67 9.15 -6.50 1.39
CA MET A 67 9.27 -6.49 -0.08
C MET A 67 9.42 -5.10 -0.68
N MET A 68 9.33 -4.06 0.16
CA MET A 68 9.27 -2.67 -0.29
C MET A 68 10.47 -1.86 0.20
N GLU A 69 10.80 -0.82 -0.55
CA GLU A 69 11.80 0.18 -0.18
C GLU A 69 11.12 1.42 0.43
N ASN A 70 11.90 2.24 1.15
CA ASN A 70 11.45 3.53 1.72
C ASN A 70 10.16 3.41 2.55
N VAL A 71 10.11 2.40 3.42
CA VAL A 71 8.98 2.17 4.33
C VAL A 71 9.05 3.13 5.51
N LYS A 72 7.99 3.90 5.71
CA LYS A 72 7.78 4.82 6.83
C LYS A 72 6.57 4.38 7.65
N ARG A 73 6.72 4.32 8.96
CA ARG A 73 5.60 4.11 9.89
C ARG A 73 5.18 5.47 10.45
N ILE A 74 3.99 5.93 10.08
CA ILE A 74 3.52 7.30 10.37
C ILE A 74 3.08 7.45 11.84
N GLY A 75 2.72 6.36 12.51
CA GLY A 75 2.30 6.37 13.93
C GLY A 75 0.91 6.96 14.19
N SER A 76 0.22 7.44 13.15
CA SER A 76 -1.16 7.96 13.17
C SER A 76 -2.09 7.06 12.34
N ALA A 77 -3.39 7.08 12.66
CA ALA A 77 -4.43 6.40 11.87
C ALA A 77 -4.86 7.18 10.62
N SER A 78 -4.41 8.43 10.50
CA SER A 78 -4.69 9.29 9.36
C SER A 78 -3.46 10.10 8.96
N VAL A 79 -3.44 10.52 7.71
CA VAL A 79 -2.44 11.42 7.14
C VAL A 79 -3.13 12.38 6.17
N THR A 80 -2.67 13.62 6.13
CA THR A 80 -3.11 14.62 5.16
C THR A 80 -1.99 14.86 4.17
N VAL A 81 -2.31 14.81 2.87
CA VAL A 81 -1.35 15.02 1.79
C VAL A 81 -1.77 16.24 0.99
N ALA A 82 -0.85 17.19 0.84
CA ALA A 82 -0.95 18.30 -0.09
C ALA A 82 0.01 18.10 -1.27
N PRO A 83 -0.21 18.75 -2.44
CA PRO A 83 0.61 18.54 -3.63
C PRO A 83 2.13 18.72 -3.41
N ASP A 84 2.52 19.69 -2.59
CA ASP A 84 3.91 20.01 -2.22
C ASP A 84 4.52 19.02 -1.22
N THR A 85 3.70 18.18 -0.58
CA THR A 85 4.14 17.15 0.37
C THR A 85 4.34 15.77 -0.28
N ILE A 86 4.02 15.63 -1.57
CA ILE A 86 4.20 14.37 -2.30
C ILE A 86 5.70 14.13 -2.53
N PRO A 87 6.27 13.00 -2.07
CA PRO A 87 7.68 12.73 -2.20
C PRO A 87 8.10 12.54 -3.67
N VAL A 88 9.37 12.86 -3.95
CA VAL A 88 9.95 12.75 -5.29
C VAL A 88 10.12 11.28 -5.67
N SER A 89 10.65 10.47 -4.77
CA SER A 89 10.74 9.01 -4.87
C SER A 89 9.52 8.35 -4.22
N ARG A 90 9.28 7.09 -4.57
CA ARG A 90 8.19 6.32 -3.98
C ARG A 90 8.49 5.99 -2.52
N GLU A 91 7.48 6.18 -1.68
CA GLU A 91 7.49 5.83 -0.26
C GLU A 91 6.28 4.95 0.08
N VAL A 92 6.47 4.05 1.05
CA VAL A 92 5.39 3.25 1.64
C VAL A 92 5.08 3.81 3.01
N TRP A 93 3.83 4.23 3.23
CA TRP A 93 3.39 4.83 4.49
C TRP A 93 2.45 3.88 5.21
N ILE A 94 2.97 3.22 6.25
CA ILE A 94 2.18 2.34 7.12
C ILE A 94 1.53 3.20 8.20
N LEU A 95 0.21 3.30 8.15
CA LEU A 95 -0.61 3.96 9.17
C LEU A 95 -0.89 3.01 10.33
N LYS A 96 -1.19 3.59 11.50
CA LYS A 96 -1.69 2.82 12.65
C LYS A 96 -3.14 2.43 12.38
N HIS A 97 -3.54 1.21 12.71
CA HIS A 97 -4.98 0.91 12.72
C HIS A 97 -5.66 1.65 13.90
N ALA A 98 -6.93 2.01 13.72
CA ALA A 98 -7.73 2.56 14.81
C ALA A 98 -8.09 1.48 15.85
#